data_AF-A0ABD3PL29-F1
#
_entry.id   AF-A0ABD3PL29-F1
#
_cell.length_a   1.000
_cell.length_b   1.000
_cell.length_c   1.000
_cell.angle_alpha   90.00
_cell.angle_beta   90.00
_cell.angle_gamma   90.00
#
_symmetry.space_group_name_H-M   'P 1'
#
loop_
_entity.id
_entity.type
_entity.pdbx_description
1 polymer ?
#
loop_
_entity_poly.entity_id
_entity_poly.type
_entity_poly.pdbx_seq_one_letter_code
_entity_poly.pdbx_strand_id
1 'polypeptide(L)'
;MHRKRRNRKLLGDAITSSAVTLPDGIMAIGRLDEDSEGLLLLTTDGQMSKRVREKDVEKEYWVQVRGQVTEDAMNKLRMGVKISLPAFGSREEEQTASDGDSKQMYQTLSCHLQLLATEED
;
A
#
# COMPACT_ATOMS: atom_id res chain seq x y z
N MET A 1 21.75 8.22 20.51
CA MET A 1 21.71 9.43 19.65
C MET A 1 20.42 9.42 18.83
N HIS A 2 19.50 10.34 19.10
CA HIS A 2 18.19 10.43 18.43
C HIS A 2 18.37 11.01 17.02
N ARG A 3 18.32 10.16 15.99
CA ARG A 3 18.35 10.60 14.60
C ARG A 3 17.05 11.34 14.28
N LYS A 4 17.14 12.67 14.18
CA LYS A 4 16.09 13.60 13.77
C LYS A 4 15.26 12.97 12.66
N ARG A 5 13.96 12.75 12.89
CA ARG A 5 12.99 12.37 11.85
C ARG A 5 13.18 13.36 10.69
N ARG A 6 13.62 12.88 9.52
CA ARG A 6 13.68 13.72 8.32
C ARG A 6 12.30 14.33 8.10
N ASN A 7 12.27 15.60 7.67
CA ASN A 7 11.09 16.38 7.31
C ASN A 7 10.20 15.67 6.27
N ARG A 8 9.45 14.63 6.66
CA ARG A 8 8.43 14.03 5.81
C ARG A 8 7.18 14.89 5.94
N LYS A 9 6.74 15.47 4.82
CA LYS A 9 5.46 16.18 4.76
C LYS A 9 4.36 15.16 5.06
N LEU A 10 3.53 15.47 6.05
CA LEU A 10 2.36 14.65 6.31
C LEU A 10 1.26 15.01 5.30
N LEU A 11 0.33 14.08 5.08
CA LEU A 11 -0.83 14.33 4.24
C LEU A 11 -1.59 15.59 4.69
N GLY A 12 -1.72 15.80 6.01
CA GLY A 12 -2.35 17.00 6.57
C GLY A 12 -1.65 18.31 6.18
N ASP A 13 -0.32 18.30 6.06
CA ASP A 13 0.45 19.47 5.64
C ASP A 13 0.17 19.78 4.16
N ALA A 14 0.11 18.75 3.32
CA ALA A 14 -0.16 18.88 1.89
C ALA A 14 -1.58 19.41 1.63
N ILE A 15 -2.61 18.90 2.32
CA ILE A 15 -3.99 19.34 2.11
C ILE A 15 -4.23 20.75 2.67
N THR A 16 -3.66 21.07 3.83
CA THR A 16 -3.80 22.43 4.38
C THR A 16 -3.17 23.47 3.46
N SER A 17 -2.10 23.10 2.74
CA SER A 17 -1.46 23.98 1.75
C SER A 17 -2.31 24.25 0.49
N SER A 18 -3.34 23.44 0.21
CA SER A 18 -4.25 23.63 -0.94
C SER A 18 -5.50 24.47 -0.60
N ALA A 19 -5.48 25.22 0.51
CA ALA A 19 -6.53 26.15 0.95
C ALA A 19 -7.88 25.49 1.30
N VAL A 20 -7.88 24.19 1.62
CA VAL A 20 -9.06 23.47 2.14
C VAL A 20 -9.01 23.42 3.66
N THR A 21 -10.02 23.95 4.33
CA THR A 21 -10.19 23.77 5.78
C THR A 21 -10.78 22.39 6.06
N LEU A 22 -10.05 21.56 6.79
CA LEU A 22 -10.51 20.25 7.21
C LEU A 22 -11.10 20.31 8.63
N PRO A 23 -12.14 19.49 8.93
CA PRO A 23 -12.69 19.42 10.26
C PRO A 23 -11.71 18.80 11.27
N ASP A 24 -11.85 19.17 12.54
CA ASP A 24 -11.09 18.57 13.62
C ASP A 24 -11.33 17.07 13.71
N GLY A 25 -10.27 16.32 13.98
CA GLY A 25 -10.33 14.85 14.12
C GLY A 25 -10.49 14.09 12.80
N ILE A 26 -10.30 14.74 11.65
CA ILE A 26 -10.27 14.04 10.36
C ILE A 26 -9.10 13.05 10.30
N MET A 27 -9.34 11.91 9.66
CA MET A 27 -8.36 10.84 9.48
C MET A 27 -8.49 10.21 8.09
N ALA A 28 -7.38 9.69 7.57
CA ALA A 28 -7.39 8.92 6.34
C ALA A 28 -8.02 7.53 6.56
N ILE A 29 -8.81 7.10 5.60
CA ILE A 29 -9.31 5.72 5.54
C ILE A 29 -8.24 4.85 4.89
N GLY A 30 -7.38 4.26 5.72
CA GLY A 30 -6.27 3.44 5.24
C GLY A 30 -5.02 4.27 4.97
N ARG A 31 -4.15 3.76 4.09
CA ARG A 31 -2.88 4.39 3.74
C ARG A 31 -2.62 4.18 2.26
N LEU A 32 -1.96 5.15 1.65
CA LEU A 32 -1.32 5.05 0.34
C LEU A 32 0.19 5.09 0.59
N ASP A 33 0.96 4.28 -0.14
CA ASP A 33 2.41 4.32 -0.06
C ASP A 33 2.95 5.64 -0.66
N GLU A 34 4.16 6.05 -0.26
CA GLU A 34 4.69 7.38 -0.59
C GLU A 34 4.93 7.58 -2.10
N ASP A 35 5.25 6.51 -2.80
CA ASP A 35 5.47 6.45 -4.25
C ASP A 35 4.21 6.07 -5.03
N SER A 36 3.09 5.85 -4.35
CA SER A 36 1.81 5.54 -4.96
C SER A 36 0.94 6.80 -5.06
N GLU A 37 0.11 6.84 -6.10
CA GLU A 37 -0.84 7.92 -6.34
C GLU A 37 -2.27 7.36 -6.44
N GLY A 38 -3.27 8.20 -6.17
CA GLY A 38 -4.67 7.83 -6.36
C GLY A 38 -5.63 8.39 -5.33
N LEU A 39 -6.79 7.76 -5.25
CA LEU A 39 -7.89 8.15 -4.37
C LEU A 39 -7.58 7.77 -2.92
N LEU A 40 -7.62 8.76 -2.03
CA LEU A 40 -7.55 8.55 -0.59
C LEU A 40 -8.75 9.23 0.09
N LEU A 41 -9.58 8.43 0.74
CA LEU A 41 -10.77 8.93 1.44
C LEU A 41 -10.40 9.44 2.83
N LEU A 42 -11.10 10.49 3.27
CA LEU A 42 -10.97 11.06 4.60
C LEU A 42 -12.32 10.99 5.33
N THR A 43 -12.28 10.81 6.66
CA THR A 43 -13.49 10.79 7.49
C THR A 43 -13.20 11.26 8.91
N THR A 44 -14.22 11.71 9.62
CA THR A 44 -14.18 11.92 11.07
C THR A 44 -14.80 10.74 11.84
N ASP A 45 -15.40 9.77 11.15
CA ASP A 45 -16.02 8.59 11.75
C ASP A 45 -15.11 7.35 11.70
N GLY A 46 -14.67 6.91 12.88
CA GLY A 46 -13.85 5.71 13.03
C GLY A 46 -14.55 4.41 12.60
N GLN A 47 -15.88 4.33 12.70
CA GLN A 47 -16.64 3.14 12.29
C GLN A 47 -16.70 3.01 10.76
N MET A 48 -16.97 4.12 10.06
CA MET A 48 -16.85 4.17 8.60
C MET A 48 -15.42 3.81 8.14
N SER A 49 -14.41 4.38 8.81
CA SER A 49 -13.00 4.10 8.54
C SER A 49 -12.67 2.60 8.68
N LYS A 50 -13.21 1.94 9.71
CA LYS A 50 -13.05 0.49 9.92
C LYS A 50 -13.74 -0.30 8.82
N ARG A 51 -15.01 -0.01 8.53
CA ARG A 51 -15.83 -0.73 7.53
C ARG A 51 -15.19 -0.70 6.14
N VAL A 52 -14.71 0.45 5.68
CA VAL A 52 -14.09 0.57 4.34
C VAL A 52 -12.75 -0.19 4.24
N ARG A 53 -12.06 -0.39 5.37
CA ARG A 53 -10.83 -1.18 5.43
C ARG A 53 -11.07 -2.69 5.52
N GLU A 54 -12.31 -3.14 5.68
CA GLU A 54 -12.63 -4.57 5.65
C GLU A 54 -12.36 -5.16 4.25
N LYS A 55 -12.20 -6.49 4.21
CA LYS A 55 -11.81 -7.20 2.99
C LYS A 55 -12.89 -7.21 1.91
N ASP A 56 -14.15 -7.05 2.31
CA ASP A 56 -15.32 -7.12 1.42
C ASP A 56 -15.53 -5.84 0.61
N VAL A 57 -14.78 -4.78 0.92
CA VAL A 57 -14.80 -3.54 0.14
C VAL A 57 -13.69 -3.59 -0.90
N GLU A 58 -14.08 -3.76 -2.16
CA GLU A 58 -13.19 -3.81 -3.30
C GLU A 58 -12.37 -2.53 -3.47
N LYS A 59 -11.14 -2.68 -3.96
CA LYS A 59 -10.19 -1.61 -4.22
C LYS A 59 -9.57 -1.88 -5.59
N GLU A 60 -9.71 -0.93 -6.49
CA GLU A 60 -9.22 -1.04 -7.86
C GLU A 60 -7.92 -0.23 -8.01
N TYR A 61 -6.95 -0.82 -8.71
CA TYR A 61 -5.63 -0.24 -8.91
C TYR A 61 -5.24 -0.31 -10.38
N TRP A 62 -4.66 0.78 -10.87
CA TRP A 62 -3.99 0.84 -12.16
C TRP A 62 -2.49 0.70 -11.89
N VAL A 63 -1.89 -0.35 -12.42
CA VAL A 63 -0.48 -0.70 -12.14
C VAL A 63 0.31 -0.72 -13.43
N GLN A 64 1.34 0.12 -13.50
CA GLN A 64 2.32 0.09 -14.56
C GLN A 64 3.52 -0.77 -14.14
N VAL A 65 3.95 -1.67 -15.02
CA VAL A 65 5.11 -2.54 -14.79
C VAL A 65 6.15 -2.35 -15.88
N ARG A 66 7.42 -2.59 -15.54
CA ARG A 66 8.51 -2.62 -16.53
C ARG A 66 8.68 -4.04 -17.05
N GLY A 67 8.80 -4.18 -18.37
CA GLY A 67 9.00 -5.45 -19.05
C GLY A 67 7.71 -6.07 -19.59
N GLN A 68 7.84 -7.27 -20.15
CA GLN A 68 6.72 -7.94 -20.80
C GLN A 68 5.88 -8.72 -19.79
N VAL A 69 4.57 -8.44 -19.76
CA VAL A 69 3.60 -9.21 -18.99
C VAL A 69 3.18 -10.44 -19.79
N THR A 70 3.50 -11.64 -19.29
CA THR A 70 3.09 -12.89 -19.93
C THR A 70 1.74 -13.36 -19.39
N GLU A 71 0.97 -14.08 -20.22
CA GLU A 71 -0.33 -14.62 -19.81
C GLU A 71 -0.19 -15.62 -18.63
N ASP A 72 0.90 -16.39 -18.60
CA ASP A 72 1.20 -17.29 -17.48
C ASP A 72 1.39 -16.54 -16.15
N ALA A 73 2.05 -15.37 -16.18
CA ALA A 73 2.21 -14.53 -15.00
C ALA A 73 0.85 -13.95 -14.55
N MET A 74 0.04 -13.49 -15.50
CA MET A 74 -1.32 -13.00 -15.23
C MET A 74 -2.19 -14.07 -14.59
N ASN A 75 -2.17 -15.30 -15.11
CA ASN A 75 -2.94 -16.41 -14.56
C ASN A 75 -2.53 -16.75 -13.12
N LYS A 76 -1.21 -16.76 -12.83
CA LYS A 76 -0.72 -16.95 -11.45
C LYS A 76 -1.24 -15.86 -10.51
N LEU A 77 -1.19 -14.59 -10.93
CA LEU A 77 -1.69 -13.47 -10.12
C LEU A 77 -3.21 -13.57 -9.90
N ARG A 78 -3.99 -13.88 -10.94
CA ARG A 78 -5.46 -14.07 -10.84
C ARG A 78 -5.85 -15.19 -9.88
N MET A 79 -5.08 -16.27 -9.82
CA MET A 79 -5.32 -17.40 -8.90
C MET A 79 -4.81 -17.15 -7.47
N GLY A 80 -4.02 -16.11 -7.28
CA GLY A 80 -3.36 -15.79 -6.02
C GLY A 80 -1.98 -16.42 -5.88
N VAL A 81 -1.06 -15.67 -5.28
CA VAL A 81 0.36 -16.01 -5.13
C VAL A 81 0.77 -16.01 -3.65
N LYS A 82 1.89 -16.67 -3.34
CA LYS A 82 2.51 -16.60 -2.01
C LYS A 82 3.44 -15.39 -1.94
N ILE A 83 3.31 -14.59 -0.88
CA ILE A 83 4.17 -13.45 -0.59
C ILE A 83 4.77 -13.59 0.81
N SER A 84 5.98 -13.10 1.01
CA SER A 84 6.61 -12.99 2.33
C SER A 84 6.65 -11.53 2.76
N LEU A 85 6.14 -11.21 3.94
CA LEU A 85 6.34 -9.88 4.53
C LEU A 85 7.42 -9.95 5.61
N PRO A 86 8.21 -8.87 5.78
CA PRO A 86 9.11 -8.78 6.93
C PRO A 86 8.31 -8.88 8.22
N ALA A 87 8.88 -9.53 9.23
CA ALA A 87 8.25 -9.60 10.54
C ALA A 87 8.07 -8.18 11.10
N PHE A 88 6.87 -7.86 11.58
CA PHE A 88 6.59 -6.56 12.17
C PHE A 88 7.60 -6.27 13.30
N GLY A 89 8.43 -5.25 13.14
CA GLY A 89 9.43 -4.84 14.14
C GLY A 89 10.89 -4.94 13.71
N SER A 90 11.19 -5.52 12.54
CA SER A 90 12.55 -5.45 11.99
C SER A 90 12.80 -4.05 11.42
N ARG A 91 13.21 -3.15 12.30
CA ARG A 91 14.00 -1.97 11.94
C ARG A 91 15.14 -2.48 11.06
N GLU A 92 15.41 -1.82 9.93
CA GLU A 92 16.64 -2.05 9.15
C GLU A 92 17.85 -1.64 10.01
N GLU A 93 18.19 -2.46 11.00
CA GLU A 93 19.53 -2.49 11.57
C GLU A 93 20.27 -3.60 10.82
N GLU A 94 21.26 -3.14 10.06
CA GLU A 94 22.32 -3.89 9.43
C GLU A 94 22.90 -4.90 10.44
N GLN A 95 22.47 -6.16 10.39
CA GLN A 95 22.96 -7.21 11.28
C GLN A 95 23.50 -8.37 10.45
N THR A 96 24.80 -8.61 10.65
CA THR A 96 25.56 -9.79 10.21
C THR A 96 24.84 -11.09 10.55
N ALA A 97 24.82 -12.00 9.57
CA ALA A 97 24.19 -13.31 9.62
C ALA A 97 24.42 -14.09 10.92
N SER A 98 23.33 -14.41 11.63
CA SER A 98 23.10 -15.69 12.30
C SER A 98 21.66 -15.74 12.84
N ASP A 99 20.98 -16.84 12.54
CA ASP A 99 19.73 -17.35 13.13
C ASP A 99 18.41 -16.56 12.98
N GLY A 100 17.58 -17.07 12.06
CA GLY A 100 16.14 -17.24 12.32
C GLY A 100 15.20 -16.08 11.99
N ASP A 101 15.46 -15.31 10.94
CA ASP A 101 14.51 -14.29 10.45
C ASP A 101 13.24 -14.99 9.91
N SER A 102 12.26 -15.15 10.80
CA SER A 102 11.02 -15.87 10.54
C SER A 102 10.10 -15.00 9.68
N LYS A 103 10.33 -14.98 8.37
CA LYS A 103 9.45 -14.31 7.40
C LYS A 103 8.05 -14.90 7.49
N GLN A 104 7.06 -14.06 7.78
CA GLN A 104 5.67 -14.49 7.75
C GLN A 104 5.23 -14.65 6.30
N MET A 105 4.77 -15.86 5.97
CA MET A 105 4.23 -16.18 4.65
C MET A 105 2.73 -15.91 4.60
N TYR A 106 2.28 -15.34 3.49
CA TYR A 106 0.88 -15.05 3.19
C TYR A 106 0.52 -15.62 1.83
N GLN A 107 -0.72 -16.06 1.68
CA GLN A 107 -1.32 -16.45 0.41
C GLN A 107 -2.32 -15.36 0.02
N THR A 108 -2.16 -14.77 -1.16
CA THR A 108 -3.15 -13.81 -1.68
C THR A 108 -4.39 -14.57 -2.16
N LEU A 109 -5.52 -13.87 -2.12
CA LEU A 109 -6.77 -14.35 -2.72
C LEU A 109 -6.71 -14.20 -4.24
N SER A 110 -7.59 -14.91 -4.93
CA SER A 110 -7.84 -14.69 -6.35
C SER A 110 -8.42 -13.29 -6.58
N CYS A 111 -8.07 -12.66 -7.70
CA CYS A 111 -8.54 -11.33 -8.04
C CYS A 111 -8.87 -11.18 -9.53
N HIS A 112 -9.66 -10.16 -9.84
CA HIS A 112 -9.87 -9.73 -11.22
C HIS A 112 -8.66 -8.91 -11.70
N LEU A 113 -8.11 -9.26 -12.87
CA LEU A 113 -7.01 -8.56 -13.50
C LEU A 113 -7.25 -8.44 -15.00
N GLN A 114 -7.21 -7.20 -15.48
CA GLN A 114 -7.32 -6.85 -16.88
C GLN A 114 -5.99 -6.24 -17.33
N LEU A 115 -5.41 -6.80 -18.39
CA LEU A 115 -4.27 -6.17 -19.05
C LEU A 115 -4.79 -5.02 -19.90
N LEU A 116 -4.36 -3.80 -19.57
CA LEU A 116 -4.60 -2.63 -20.41
C LEU A 116 -3.53 -2.58 -21.51
N ALA A 117 -3.88 -2.00 -22.66
CA ALA A 117 -2.99 -1.95 -23.81
C ALA A 117 -1.59 -1.48 -23.40
N THR A 118 -0.57 -2.24 -23.80
CA THR A 118 0.82 -1.84 -23.63
C THR A 118 1.09 -0.74 -24.64
N GLU A 119 1.50 0.44 -24.18
CA GLU A 119 2.08 1.43 -25.09
C GLU A 119 3.32 0.77 -25.71
N GLU A 120 3.26 0.48 -27.00
CA GLU A 120 4.42 0.10 -27.79
C GLU A 120 5.29 1.35 -27.93
N ASP A 121 6.47 1.35 -27.32
CA ASP A 121 7.58 2.23 -27.70
C ASP A 121 8.24 1.72 -28.98
#